data_AF-A0AA38SW96-F1
#
_entry.id   AF-A0AA38SW96-F1
#
_cell.length_a   1.000
_cell.length_b   1.000
_cell.length_c   1.000
_cell.angle_alpha   90.00
_cell.angle_beta   90.00
_cell.angle_gamma   90.00
#
_symmetry.space_group_name_H-M   'P 1'
#
loop_
_entity.id
_entity.type
_entity.pdbx_description
1 polymer ?
#
loop_
_entity_poly.entity_id
_entity_poly.type
_entity_poly.pdbx_seq_one_letter_code
_entity_poly.pdbx_strand_id
1 'polypeptide(L)'
;MMMGLKIINGVEEIVEIGDGESLIPPINFAKVEDRVYRSGFPQPSNFAFLETLQLRSVIYLCTEPYPRENLEFLKSHNIRLFQFGIDGTKEPSVDVLRSIITEALKVLIVLTSEFVFRWQHRTGCLVGTLRKVQNWCISSVLDEYKIYAGVKSRDTDLKFLETYDVSYLRQCLQSIIYQYGSKKRRLLSGEDVPHKSRITSI
;
A
#
# COMPACT_ATOMS: atom_id res chain seq x y z
N MET A 1 -8.13 -22.80 18.32
CA MET A 1 -7.64 -21.93 19.42
C MET A 1 -6.87 -20.80 18.75
N MET A 2 -7.44 -19.59 18.68
CA MET A 2 -6.81 -18.43 18.02
C MET A 2 -5.77 -17.83 18.98
N MET A 3 -4.48 -17.88 18.62
CA MET A 3 -3.43 -17.13 19.31
C MET A 3 -3.07 -15.89 18.47
N GLY A 4 -3.07 -14.75 19.15
CA GLY A 4 -3.10 -13.41 18.55
C GLY A 4 -1.77 -12.91 18.02
N LEU A 5 -1.88 -11.96 17.08
CA LEU A 5 -0.79 -11.16 16.54
C LEU A 5 -0.29 -10.16 17.59
N LYS A 6 0.99 -10.20 17.96
CA LYS A 6 1.65 -9.13 18.74
C LYS A 6 2.79 -8.54 17.90
N ILE A 7 2.57 -7.35 17.36
CA ILE A 7 3.62 -6.53 16.73
C ILE A 7 3.91 -5.39 17.70
N ILE A 8 5.08 -5.39 18.34
CA ILE A 8 5.56 -4.27 19.17
C ILE A 8 6.95 -3.82 18.72
N ASN A 9 7.06 -2.52 18.45
CA ASN A 9 8.30 -1.72 18.47
C ASN A 9 9.52 -2.22 17.68
N GLY A 10 9.36 -2.56 16.39
CA GLY A 10 10.47 -2.47 15.43
C GLY A 10 11.67 -3.40 15.68
N VAL A 11 11.50 -4.48 16.44
CA VAL A 11 12.51 -5.54 16.58
C VAL A 11 12.07 -6.73 15.72
N GLU A 12 12.99 -7.22 14.89
CA GLU A 12 12.84 -8.48 14.15
C GLU A 12 12.68 -9.62 15.16
N GLU A 13 11.44 -10.08 15.40
CA GLU A 13 11.21 -11.33 16.10
C GLU A 13 10.52 -12.32 15.17
N ILE A 14 11.13 -13.52 15.10
CA ILE A 14 10.58 -14.72 14.50
C ILE A 14 9.23 -14.99 15.14
N VAL A 15 8.18 -15.07 14.32
CA VAL A 15 6.85 -15.45 14.82
C VAL A 15 6.82 -16.98 14.84
N GLU A 16 7.02 -17.57 16.02
CA GLU A 16 6.80 -18.99 16.23
C GLU A 16 5.30 -19.29 16.22
N ILE A 17 4.84 -19.98 15.17
CA ILE A 17 3.53 -20.64 15.20
C ILE A 17 3.78 -22.07 15.67
N GLY A 18 2.98 -22.53 16.64
CA GLY A 18 3.14 -23.84 17.27
C GLY A 18 3.09 -25.00 16.28
N ASP A 19 4.26 -25.34 15.75
CA ASP A 19 4.76 -26.64 15.26
C ASP A 19 6.22 -26.50 14.73
N GLY A 20 7.02 -25.60 15.34
CA GLY A 20 8.45 -25.45 15.02
C GLY A 20 8.77 -24.76 13.68
N GLU A 21 7.77 -24.30 12.92
CA GLU A 21 7.99 -23.48 11.73
C GLU A 21 8.09 -21.99 12.09
N SER A 22 9.32 -21.47 12.03
CA SER A 22 9.62 -20.05 12.19
C SER A 22 9.15 -19.27 10.96
N LEU A 23 8.17 -18.38 11.13
CA LEU A 23 7.81 -17.45 10.06
C LEU A 23 8.82 -16.32 9.95
N ILE A 24 9.37 -16.15 8.75
CA ILE A 24 10.41 -15.16 8.47
C ILE A 24 9.79 -13.98 7.73
N PRO A 25 9.65 -12.80 8.38
CA PRO A 25 9.19 -11.61 7.68
C PRO A 25 10.19 -11.18 6.59
N PRO A 26 9.72 -10.53 5.51
CA PRO A 26 10.65 -9.93 4.55
C PRO A 26 11.51 -8.86 5.22
N ILE A 27 12.69 -8.60 4.66
CA ILE A 27 13.62 -7.61 5.19
C ILE A 27 12.94 -6.25 5.45
N ASN A 28 13.23 -5.65 6.60
CA ASN A 28 12.67 -4.36 7.01
C ASN A 28 11.12 -4.33 6.92
N PHE A 29 10.45 -5.42 7.26
CA PHE A 29 9.00 -5.45 7.37
C PHE A 29 8.53 -4.59 8.56
N ALA A 30 7.49 -3.79 8.35
CA ALA A 30 6.85 -3.04 9.44
C ALA A 30 5.38 -2.74 9.11
N LYS A 31 4.57 -2.59 10.18
CA LYS A 31 3.20 -2.05 10.07
C LYS A 31 3.26 -0.53 9.93
N VAL A 32 2.64 0.03 8.89
CA VAL A 32 2.52 1.47 8.67
C VAL A 32 1.21 1.98 9.28
N GLU A 33 0.12 1.28 9.00
CA GLU A 33 -1.23 1.59 9.49
C GLU A 33 -1.99 0.27 9.65
N ASP A 34 -3.19 0.30 10.24
CA ASP A 34 -4.05 -0.87 10.19
C ASP A 34 -4.22 -1.39 8.76
N ARG A 35 -3.89 -2.67 8.58
CA ARG A 35 -3.90 -3.33 7.27
C ARG A 35 -3.05 -2.61 6.22
N VAL A 36 -1.99 -1.90 6.59
CA VAL A 36 -1.00 -1.36 5.65
C VAL A 36 0.39 -1.69 6.16
N TYR A 37 1.17 -2.38 5.34
CA TYR A 37 2.51 -2.83 5.70
C TYR A 37 3.53 -2.25 4.72
N ARG A 38 4.79 -2.26 5.14
CA ARG A 38 5.95 -1.95 4.29
C ARG A 38 6.95 -3.08 4.45
N SER A 39 7.71 -3.39 3.39
CA SER A 39 8.86 -4.27 3.52
C SER A 39 9.86 -4.07 2.40
N GLY A 40 10.85 -4.95 2.34
CA GLY A 40 11.70 -5.13 1.17
C GLY A 40 11.06 -6.02 0.15
N PHE A 41 11.84 -6.39 -0.84
CA PHE A 41 11.38 -7.37 -1.78
C PHE A 41 11.24 -8.73 -1.08
N PRO A 42 10.03 -9.32 -1.08
CA PRO A 42 9.82 -10.61 -0.46
C PRO A 42 10.52 -11.70 -1.27
N GLN A 43 11.20 -12.60 -0.55
CA GLN A 43 11.74 -13.83 -1.09
C GLN A 43 10.77 -14.98 -0.82
N PRO A 44 10.91 -16.14 -1.50
CA PRO A 44 10.04 -17.29 -1.28
C PRO A 44 9.98 -17.75 0.17
N SER A 45 11.10 -17.64 0.90
CA SER A 45 11.17 -17.92 2.34
C SER A 45 10.26 -17.04 3.20
N ASN A 46 9.75 -15.92 2.67
CA ASN A 46 8.84 -15.02 3.37
C ASN A 46 7.36 -15.30 3.06
N PHE A 47 7.04 -16.17 2.11
CA PHE A 47 5.66 -16.35 1.64
C PHE A 47 4.73 -16.87 2.73
N ALA A 48 5.20 -17.83 3.54
CA ALA A 48 4.45 -18.32 4.70
C ALA A 48 4.09 -17.18 5.68
N PHE A 49 5.01 -16.24 5.91
CA PHE A 49 4.72 -15.06 6.72
C PHE A 49 3.68 -14.15 6.06
N LEU A 50 3.81 -13.88 4.76
CA LEU A 50 2.88 -13.02 4.01
C LEU A 50 1.46 -13.59 3.95
N GLU A 51 1.30 -14.91 3.94
CA GLU A 51 -0.01 -15.58 4.00
C GLU A 51 -0.75 -15.22 5.29
N THR A 52 -0.05 -15.10 6.42
CA THR A 52 -0.67 -14.71 7.70
C THR A 52 -1.26 -13.30 7.69
N LEU A 53 -0.77 -12.43 6.80
CA LEU A 53 -1.25 -11.05 6.66
C LEU A 53 -2.54 -10.98 5.83
N GLN A 54 -2.90 -12.05 5.13
CA GLN A 54 -4.10 -12.18 4.30
C GLN A 54 -4.24 -11.08 3.24
N LEU A 55 -3.12 -10.66 2.64
CA LEU A 55 -3.05 -9.49 1.76
C LEU A 55 -4.05 -9.58 0.60
N ARG A 56 -4.60 -8.43 0.21
CA ARG A 56 -5.45 -8.31 -0.99
C ARG A 56 -4.74 -7.68 -2.17
N SER A 57 -3.75 -6.83 -1.92
CA SER A 57 -3.08 -6.07 -2.97
C SER A 57 -1.59 -5.85 -2.67
N VAL A 58 -0.78 -5.59 -3.67
CA VAL A 58 0.64 -5.23 -3.52
C VAL A 58 0.94 -4.01 -4.38
N ILE A 59 1.60 -3.00 -3.81
CA ILE A 59 2.09 -1.84 -4.56
C ILE A 59 3.57 -2.04 -4.80
N TYR A 60 3.92 -2.12 -6.08
CA TYR A 60 5.28 -2.34 -6.54
C TYR A 60 5.82 -1.10 -7.23
N LEU A 61 6.85 -0.47 -6.65
CA LEU A 61 7.35 0.85 -7.06
C LEU A 61 8.55 0.82 -8.02
N CYS A 62 8.82 -0.32 -8.65
CA CYS A 62 10.00 -0.49 -9.52
C CYS A 62 9.58 -0.75 -10.97
N THR A 63 10.48 -0.43 -11.91
CA THR A 63 10.24 -0.56 -13.36
C THR A 63 10.49 -1.98 -13.85
N GLU A 64 11.29 -2.77 -13.13
CA GLU A 64 11.62 -4.15 -13.48
C GLU A 64 10.37 -5.03 -13.41
N PRO A 65 10.25 -6.05 -14.28
CA PRO A 65 9.14 -6.99 -14.20
C PRO A 65 9.11 -7.70 -12.84
N TYR A 66 7.91 -7.97 -12.34
CA TYR A 66 7.75 -8.72 -11.09
C TYR A 66 8.21 -10.18 -11.29
N PRO A 67 9.11 -10.71 -10.45
CA PRO A 67 9.60 -12.07 -10.59
C PRO A 67 8.49 -13.12 -10.65
N ARG A 68 8.70 -14.14 -11.48
CA ARG A 68 7.68 -15.15 -11.82
C ARG A 68 7.15 -15.88 -10.58
N GLU A 69 8.04 -16.32 -9.69
CA GLU A 69 7.67 -17.05 -8.49
C GLU A 69 6.80 -16.21 -7.54
N ASN A 70 7.17 -14.95 -7.32
CA ASN A 70 6.33 -14.02 -6.57
C ASN A 70 4.99 -13.77 -7.27
N LEU A 71 4.98 -13.67 -8.60
CA LEU A 71 3.73 -13.49 -9.36
C LEU A 71 2.80 -14.70 -9.22
N GLU A 72 3.35 -15.90 -9.22
CA GLU A 72 2.61 -17.15 -9.00
C GLU A 72 2.02 -17.18 -7.58
N PHE A 73 2.79 -16.78 -6.57
CA PHE A 73 2.29 -16.60 -5.20
C PHE A 73 1.14 -15.58 -5.10
N LEU A 74 1.27 -14.43 -5.76
CA LEU A 74 0.19 -13.42 -5.78
C LEU A 74 -1.07 -13.99 -6.45
N LYS A 75 -0.91 -14.73 -7.55
CA LYS A 75 -2.03 -15.35 -8.27
C LYS A 75 -2.73 -16.42 -7.45
N SER A 76 -2.01 -17.31 -6.78
CA SER A 76 -2.61 -18.38 -5.96
C SER A 76 -3.40 -17.83 -4.78
N HIS A 77 -3.00 -16.67 -4.26
CA HIS A 77 -3.65 -16.00 -3.14
C HIS A 77 -4.63 -14.88 -3.54
N ASN A 78 -4.93 -14.73 -4.84
CA ASN A 78 -5.81 -13.68 -5.39
C ASN A 78 -5.38 -12.24 -5.02
N ILE A 79 -4.08 -12.02 -4.88
CA ILE A 79 -3.48 -10.74 -4.53
C ILE A 79 -3.29 -9.91 -5.81
N ARG A 80 -3.81 -8.69 -5.81
CA ARG A 80 -3.72 -7.78 -6.95
C ARG A 80 -2.41 -6.99 -6.95
N LEU A 81 -1.64 -7.05 -8.03
CA LEU A 81 -0.42 -6.27 -8.18
C LEU A 81 -0.71 -4.91 -8.85
N PHE A 82 -0.30 -3.83 -8.20
CA PHE A 82 -0.30 -2.47 -8.75
C PHE A 82 1.14 -2.01 -8.94
N GLN A 83 1.59 -1.89 -10.18
CA GLN A 83 2.96 -1.48 -10.48
C GLN A 83 3.02 0.00 -10.87
N PHE A 84 3.86 0.74 -10.17
CA PHE A 84 4.17 2.15 -10.39
C PHE A 84 5.67 2.29 -10.60
N GLY A 85 6.13 2.11 -11.82
CA GLY A 85 7.55 2.08 -12.14
C GLY A 85 8.21 3.43 -11.90
N ILE A 86 9.15 3.48 -10.95
CA ILE A 86 10.06 4.62 -10.80
C ILE A 86 11.48 4.07 -11.04
N ASP A 87 12.26 4.70 -11.92
CA ASP A 87 13.62 4.28 -12.29
C ASP A 87 14.59 4.51 -11.12
N GLY A 88 15.40 3.51 -10.76
CA GLY A 88 16.33 3.54 -9.61
C GLY A 88 17.74 3.93 -9.96
N THR A 89 18.07 3.82 -11.24
CA THR A 89 19.38 4.13 -11.78
C THR A 89 19.53 5.63 -12.06
N LYS A 90 18.41 6.32 -12.28
CA LYS A 90 18.35 7.77 -12.46
C LYS A 90 17.57 8.39 -11.32
N GLU A 91 18.06 9.48 -10.75
CA GLU A 91 17.20 10.31 -9.91
C GLU A 91 16.07 10.86 -10.78
N PRO A 92 14.81 10.45 -10.56
CA PRO A 92 13.71 11.00 -11.33
C PRO A 92 13.59 12.49 -11.03
N SER A 93 13.14 13.28 -12.00
CA SER A 93 12.78 14.66 -11.70
C SER A 93 11.69 14.69 -10.62
N VAL A 94 11.72 15.75 -9.81
CA VAL A 94 10.77 15.93 -8.71
C VAL A 94 9.31 15.83 -9.20
N ASP A 95 9.03 16.31 -10.41
CA ASP A 95 7.70 16.27 -11.02
C ASP A 95 7.24 14.85 -11.39
N VAL A 96 8.14 14.04 -11.96
CA VAL A 96 7.86 12.63 -12.28
C VAL A 96 7.63 11.84 -10.99
N LEU A 97 8.49 12.04 -9.99
CA LEU A 97 8.32 11.41 -8.68
C LEU A 97 7.00 11.82 -8.03
N ARG A 98 6.65 13.12 -8.07
CA ARG A 98 5.38 13.63 -7.55
C ARG A 98 4.19 12.96 -8.21
N SER A 99 4.18 12.87 -9.55
CA SER A 99 3.08 12.24 -10.30
C SER A 99 2.91 10.77 -9.90
N ILE A 100 3.99 9.98 -9.91
CA ILE A 100 3.93 8.55 -9.62
C ILE A 100 3.53 8.28 -8.17
N ILE A 101 4.09 9.02 -7.21
CA ILE A 101 3.73 8.90 -5.78
C ILE A 101 2.26 9.29 -5.57
N THR A 102 1.76 10.30 -6.29
CA THR A 102 0.36 10.72 -6.20
C THR A 102 -0.58 9.62 -6.68
N GLU A 103 -0.29 8.97 -7.81
CA GLU A 103 -1.10 7.86 -8.32
C GLU A 103 -1.03 6.62 -7.41
N ALA A 104 0.16 6.28 -6.91
CA ALA A 104 0.32 5.20 -5.94
C ALA A 104 -0.46 5.48 -4.64
N LEU A 105 -0.45 6.72 -4.16
CA LEU A 105 -1.17 7.11 -2.95
C LEU A 105 -2.68 7.15 -3.15
N LYS A 106 -3.18 7.54 -4.33
CA LYS A 106 -4.61 7.40 -4.68
C LYS A 106 -5.05 5.95 -4.59
N VAL A 107 -4.26 5.02 -5.14
CA VAL A 107 -4.54 3.58 -5.05
C VAL A 107 -4.51 3.10 -3.59
N LEU A 108 -3.50 3.51 -2.82
CA LEU A 108 -3.38 3.16 -1.40
C LEU A 108 -4.60 3.63 -0.58
N ILE A 109 -5.06 4.86 -0.80
CA ILE A 109 -6.19 5.45 -0.06
C ILE A 109 -7.54 4.88 -0.52
N VAL A 110 -7.73 4.67 -1.83
CA VAL A 110 -8.99 4.15 -2.37
C VAL A 110 -9.18 2.68 -2.04
N LEU A 111 -8.11 1.89 -2.06
CA LEU A 111 -8.22 0.43 -1.94
C LEU A 111 -8.14 -0.08 -0.50
N THR A 112 -7.73 0.74 0.48
CA THR A 112 -7.75 0.45 1.93
C THR A 112 -7.68 -1.05 2.26
N SER A 113 -6.67 -1.75 1.76
CA SER A 113 -6.40 -3.12 2.19
C SER A 113 -5.07 -3.63 1.68
N GLU A 114 -4.13 -3.66 2.63
CA GLU A 114 -3.12 -4.69 2.82
C GLU A 114 -2.06 -4.70 1.74
N PHE A 115 -1.16 -3.71 1.81
CA PHE A 115 -0.06 -3.54 0.87
C PHE A 115 1.27 -3.92 1.50
N VAL A 116 2.18 -4.43 0.66
CA VAL A 116 3.60 -4.61 0.96
C VAL A 116 4.41 -3.82 -0.06
N PHE A 117 5.19 -2.86 0.42
CA PHE A 117 6.07 -2.03 -0.41
C PHE A 117 7.47 -2.65 -0.55
N ARG A 118 8.34 -2.09 -1.41
CA ARG A 118 9.77 -2.46 -1.54
C ARG A 118 10.71 -1.27 -1.28
N TRP A 119 11.69 -1.46 -0.40
CA TRP A 119 12.82 -0.56 -0.08
C TRP A 119 13.62 -0.03 -1.30
N GLN A 120 14.23 1.16 -1.28
CA GLN A 120 14.78 1.94 -0.15
C GLN A 120 14.29 3.40 -0.06
N HIS A 121 14.22 4.14 -1.17
CA HIS A 121 13.92 5.58 -1.19
C HIS A 121 12.42 5.88 -1.33
N ARG A 122 11.79 5.18 -2.26
CA ARG A 122 10.47 5.55 -2.80
C ARG A 122 9.32 5.16 -1.90
N THR A 123 9.45 4.02 -1.23
CA THR A 123 8.53 3.63 -0.17
C THR A 123 8.58 4.63 0.98
N GLY A 124 9.77 5.14 1.30
CA GLY A 124 9.92 6.22 2.28
C GLY A 124 9.15 7.48 1.85
N CYS A 125 9.29 7.90 0.59
CA CYS A 125 8.54 9.02 0.05
C CYS A 125 7.02 8.77 0.06
N LEU A 126 6.55 7.58 -0.32
CA LEU A 126 5.13 7.24 -0.34
C LEU A 126 4.51 7.19 1.07
N VAL A 127 5.18 6.51 2.00
CA VAL A 127 4.76 6.43 3.41
C VAL A 127 4.82 7.83 4.05
N GLY A 128 5.87 8.59 3.79
CA GLY A 128 5.98 9.95 4.31
C GLY A 128 4.87 10.86 3.77
N THR A 129 4.53 10.76 2.48
CA THR A 129 3.38 11.48 1.92
C THR A 129 2.06 11.02 2.53
N LEU A 130 1.87 9.72 2.81
CA LEU A 130 0.72 9.23 3.56
C LEU A 130 0.64 9.88 4.94
N ARG A 131 1.75 9.96 5.70
CA ARG A 131 1.80 10.64 7.00
C ARG A 131 1.45 12.12 6.91
N LYS A 132 1.89 12.82 5.86
CA LYS A 132 1.48 14.21 5.60
C LYS A 132 -0.03 14.33 5.37
N VAL A 133 -0.65 13.39 4.64
CA VAL A 133 -2.12 13.34 4.49
C VAL A 133 -2.81 13.04 5.82
N GLN A 134 -2.18 12.24 6.70
CA GLN A 134 -2.61 12.00 8.08
C GLN A 134 -2.34 13.19 9.04
N ASN A 135 -1.89 14.34 8.54
CA ASN A 135 -1.57 15.55 9.31
C ASN A 135 -0.44 15.38 10.35
N TRP A 136 0.51 14.47 10.11
CA TRP A 136 1.72 14.43 10.91
C TRP A 136 2.57 15.69 10.68
N CYS A 137 3.26 16.16 11.72
CA CYS A 137 4.22 17.25 11.55
C CYS A 137 5.43 16.78 10.71
N ILE A 138 5.99 17.69 9.92
CA ILE A 138 7.08 17.34 8.99
C ILE A 138 8.27 16.69 9.70
N SER A 139 8.62 17.12 10.90
CA SER A 139 9.69 16.53 11.71
C SER A 139 9.48 15.03 11.94
N SER A 140 8.29 14.62 12.41
CA SER A 140 7.98 13.20 12.62
C SER A 140 7.98 12.39 11.33
N VAL A 141 7.57 13.00 10.21
CA VAL A 141 7.62 12.35 8.89
C VAL A 141 9.06 12.08 8.47
N LEU A 142 9.95 13.07 8.62
CA LEU A 142 11.35 12.93 8.26
C LEU A 142 12.09 11.96 9.19
N ASP A 143 11.74 11.94 10.48
CA ASP A 143 12.31 10.99 11.45
C ASP A 143 11.89 9.56 11.14
N GLU A 144 10.60 9.30 10.85
CA GLU A 144 10.15 7.97 10.40
C GLU A 144 10.89 7.57 9.12
N TYR A 145 11.02 8.47 8.13
CA TYR A 145 11.79 8.20 6.92
C TYR A 145 13.24 7.82 7.25
N LYS A 146 13.94 8.56 8.10
CA LYS A 146 15.35 8.32 8.45
C LYS A 146 15.57 7.01 9.19
N ILE A 147 14.71 6.66 10.15
CA ILE A 147 14.77 5.38 10.88
C ILE A 147 14.81 4.22 9.89
N TYR A 148 13.95 4.31 8.89
CA TYR A 148 13.71 3.26 7.92
C TYR A 148 14.72 3.28 6.75
N ALA A 149 15.13 4.46 6.29
CA ALA A 149 16.15 4.61 5.25
C ALA A 149 17.56 4.29 5.76
N GLY A 150 17.80 4.46 7.07
CA GLY A 150 19.08 4.21 7.73
C GLY A 150 20.23 5.00 7.08
N VAL A 151 21.37 4.33 6.92
CA VAL A 151 22.58 4.90 6.28
C VAL A 151 22.40 5.27 4.81
N LYS A 152 21.25 4.92 4.21
CA LYS A 152 20.90 5.22 2.81
C LYS A 152 19.87 6.35 2.71
N SER A 153 19.69 7.18 3.74
CA SER A 153 18.89 8.40 3.64
C SER A 153 19.42 9.32 2.52
N ARG A 154 18.53 9.89 1.70
CA ARG A 154 18.91 10.89 0.67
C ARG A 154 18.30 12.25 0.96
N ASP A 155 19.10 13.30 0.80
CA ASP A 155 18.62 14.67 0.92
C ASP A 155 17.56 15.01 -0.14
N THR A 156 17.62 14.38 -1.31
CA THR A 156 16.62 14.52 -2.38
C THR A 156 15.23 14.03 -1.94
N ASP A 157 15.16 12.91 -1.22
CA ASP A 157 13.92 12.38 -0.66
C ASP A 157 13.39 13.25 0.49
N LEU A 158 14.29 13.74 1.38
CA LEU A 158 13.92 14.64 2.47
C LEU A 158 13.33 15.94 1.92
N LYS A 159 14.00 16.55 0.94
CA LYS A 159 13.54 17.77 0.26
C LYS A 159 12.23 17.55 -0.50
N PHE A 160 12.04 16.37 -1.10
CA PHE A 160 10.77 15.98 -1.69
C PHE A 160 9.67 15.97 -0.62
N LEU A 161 9.89 15.30 0.51
CA LEU A 161 8.92 15.22 1.61
C LEU A 161 8.59 16.60 2.18
N GLU A 162 9.56 17.51 2.29
CA GLU A 162 9.32 18.89 2.73
C GLU A 162 8.45 19.66 1.73
N THR A 163 8.79 19.60 0.44
CA THR A 163 8.16 20.40 -0.62
C THR A 163 6.87 19.82 -1.19
N TYR A 164 6.54 18.56 -0.89
CA TYR A 164 5.35 17.91 -1.43
C TYR A 164 4.05 18.53 -0.89
N ASP A 165 3.26 19.18 -1.75
CA ASP A 165 1.96 19.73 -1.35
C ASP A 165 0.86 18.66 -1.38
N VAL A 166 0.29 18.38 -0.20
CA VAL A 166 -0.82 17.41 -0.04
C VAL A 166 -2.18 18.00 -0.40
N SER A 167 -2.29 19.32 -0.60
CA SER A 167 -3.56 19.99 -0.90
C SER A 167 -4.17 19.48 -2.21
N TYR A 168 -3.33 19.28 -3.23
CA TYR A 168 -3.73 18.69 -4.51
C TYR A 168 -4.33 17.28 -4.34
N LEU A 169 -3.70 16.45 -3.52
CA LEU A 169 -4.21 15.11 -3.19
C LEU A 169 -5.54 15.17 -2.45
N ARG A 170 -5.68 16.05 -1.46
CA ARG A 170 -6.94 16.25 -0.73
C ARG A 170 -8.08 16.62 -1.69
N GLN A 171 -7.82 17.49 -2.66
CA GLN A 171 -8.79 17.86 -3.70
C GLN A 171 -9.13 16.68 -4.62
N CYS A 172 -8.13 15.92 -5.08
CA CYS A 172 -8.36 14.70 -5.88
C CYS A 172 -9.14 13.62 -5.10
N LEU A 173 -8.86 13.44 -3.81
CA LEU A 173 -9.58 12.48 -2.98
C LEU A 173 -11.00 12.93 -2.72
N GLN A 174 -11.25 14.23 -2.51
CA GLN A 174 -12.61 14.75 -2.41
C GLN A 174 -13.41 14.48 -3.70
N SER A 175 -12.82 14.63 -4.88
CA SER A 175 -13.51 14.32 -6.14
C SER A 175 -13.78 12.82 -6.30
N ILE A 176 -12.82 11.96 -5.92
CA ILE A 176 -12.99 10.50 -5.94
C ILE A 176 -14.05 10.06 -4.91
N ILE A 177 -13.95 10.49 -3.65
CA ILE A 177 -14.93 10.20 -2.59
C ILE A 177 -16.32 10.71 -2.98
N TYR A 178 -16.42 11.89 -3.61
CA TYR A 178 -17.69 12.42 -4.12
C TYR A 178 -18.27 11.55 -5.24
N GLN A 179 -17.44 11.11 -6.20
CA GLN A 179 -17.85 10.21 -7.28
C GLN A 179 -18.27 8.82 -6.77
N TYR A 180 -17.50 8.23 -5.84
CA TYR A 180 -17.81 6.94 -5.23
C TYR A 180 -19.01 7.03 -4.26
N GLY A 181 -19.13 8.13 -3.51
CA GLY A 181 -20.27 8.42 -2.65
C GLY A 181 -21.57 8.69 -3.42
N SER A 182 -21.46 9.24 -4.63
CA SER A 182 -22.58 9.40 -5.56
C SER A 182 -22.99 8.09 -6.24
N LYS A 183 -22.02 7.26 -6.66
CA LYS A 183 -22.28 5.90 -7.17
C LYS A 183 -22.88 4.98 -6.10
N LYS A 184 -22.39 5.02 -4.85
CA LYS A 184 -22.95 4.25 -3.73
C LYS A 184 -24.38 4.72 -3.38
N ARG A 185 -24.68 6.02 -3.47
CA ARG A 185 -26.06 6.54 -3.32
C ARG A 185 -27.00 6.08 -4.43
N ARG A 186 -26.54 6.01 -5.69
CA ARG A 186 -27.35 5.43 -6.80
C ARG A 186 -27.60 3.93 -6.66
N LEU A 187 -26.64 3.18 -6.12
CA LEU A 187 -26.80 1.74 -5.88
C LEU A 187 -27.67 1.43 -4.65
N LEU A 188 -27.72 2.31 -3.66
CA LEU A 188 -28.60 2.16 -2.49
C LEU A 188 -30.04 2.67 -2.72
N SER A 189 -30.33 3.35 -3.84
CA SER A 189 -31.68 3.83 -4.17
C SER A 189 -32.42 2.96 -5.19
N GLY A 190 -31.94 1.75 -5.46
CA GLY A 190 -32.47 0.91 -6.53
C GLY A 190 -32.59 -0.54 -6.11
N GLU A 191 -33.59 -0.84 -5.28
CA GLU A 191 -34.37 -2.09 -5.38
C GLU A 191 -35.65 -1.97 -4.53
N ASP A 192 -36.79 -1.78 -5.21
CA ASP A 192 -38.05 -2.41 -4.84
C ASP A 192 -38.76 -2.82 -6.16
N VAL A 193 -38.94 -4.12 -6.30
CA VAL A 193 -39.59 -4.91 -7.37
C VAL A 193 -40.97 -5.35 -6.81
N PRO A 194 -41.96 -5.95 -7.53
CA PRO A 194 -42.56 -5.80 -8.86
C PRO A 194 -44.09 -5.54 -8.81
N HIS A 195 -44.75 -5.26 -9.95
CA HIS A 195 -46.16 -5.65 -10.14
C HIS A 195 -46.44 -6.27 -11.52
N LYS A 196 -46.96 -7.50 -11.47
CA LYS A 196 -47.46 -8.33 -12.59
C LYS A 196 -48.71 -7.73 -13.21
N SER A 197 -48.85 -7.83 -14.54
CA SER A 197 -50.07 -8.38 -15.18
C SER A 197 -49.95 -8.61 -16.70
N ARG A 198 -50.12 -9.88 -17.08
CA ARG A 198 -50.85 -10.48 -18.22
C ARG A 198 -50.65 -10.00 -19.68
N ILE A 199 -50.19 -10.94 -20.51
CA ILE A 199 -50.80 -11.49 -21.77
C ILE A 199 -51.71 -10.54 -22.57
N THR A 200 -51.45 -10.33 -23.88
CA THR A 200 -52.20 -10.91 -25.03
C THR A 200 -51.47 -10.62 -26.36
N SER A 201 -51.66 -11.54 -27.32
CA SER A 201 -51.39 -11.56 -28.78
C SER A 201 -51.54 -10.19 -29.49
N ILE A 202 -50.89 -9.92 -30.63
CA ILE A 202 -50.94 -10.60 -31.94
C ILE A 202 -49.55 -10.60 -32.59
#